data_AF-A0A510KUK3-F1
#
_entry.id   AF-A0A510KUK3-F1
#
_cell.length_a   1.000
_cell.length_b   1.000
_cell.length_c   1.000
_cell.angle_alpha   90.00
_cell.angle_beta   90.00
_cell.angle_gamma   90.00
#
_symmetry.space_group_name_H-M   'P 1'
#
loop_
_entity.id
_entity.type
_entity.pdbx_description
1 polymer ?
#
loop_
_entity_poly.entity_id
_entity_poly.type
_entity_poly.pdbx_seq_one_letter_code
_entity_poly.pdbx_strand_id
1 'polypeptide(L)'
;MKEEFKSKYNLSGKTVIGDVIKKYPYIKEYMPMISPEYKKLLDPVQYMMMSRIANLNMIAERGELELDYLIMLMEAKIDEEENKKK
;
A
#
# COMPACT_ATOMS: atom_id res chain seq x y z
N MET A 1 9.10 14.42 21.96
CA MET A 1 7.96 13.69 21.36
C MET A 1 8.40 13.23 20.00
N LYS A 2 8.26 11.94 19.67
CA LYS A 2 8.37 11.52 18.26
C LYS A 2 7.13 12.09 17.57
N GLU A 3 7.30 12.82 16.47
CA GLU A 3 6.16 13.22 15.66
C GLU A 3 5.49 11.94 15.16
N GLU A 4 4.22 11.73 15.51
CA GLU A 4 3.46 10.59 15.00
C GLU A 4 3.21 10.83 13.50
N PHE A 5 3.63 9.87 12.67
CA PHE A 5 3.38 9.92 11.25
C PHE A 5 1.87 10.01 10.99
N LYS A 6 1.46 11.03 10.23
CA LYS A 6 0.05 11.25 9.90
C LYS A 6 -0.14 11.15 8.39
N SER A 7 -0.77 10.07 7.97
CA SER A 7 -1.14 9.82 6.57
C SER A 7 -2.07 10.91 6.03
N LYS A 8 -1.73 11.47 4.87
CA LYS A 8 -2.56 12.40 4.10
C LYS A 8 -3.84 11.76 3.56
N TYR A 9 -3.78 10.47 3.23
CA TYR A 9 -4.88 9.69 2.66
C TYR A 9 -5.63 8.85 3.69
N ASN A 10 -5.39 9.08 4.99
CA ASN A 10 -6.00 8.35 6.10
C ASN A 10 -5.72 6.83 6.06
N LEU A 11 -4.54 6.46 5.57
CA LEU A 11 -3.97 5.13 5.61
C LEU A 11 -3.39 4.86 7.00
N SER A 12 -3.56 3.63 7.48
CA SER A 12 -3.03 3.17 8.76
C SER A 12 -2.73 1.68 8.69
N GLY A 13 -2.09 1.15 9.73
CA GLY A 13 -1.81 -0.29 9.84
C GLY A 13 -3.06 -1.18 9.79
N LYS A 14 -4.25 -0.64 10.07
CA LYS A 14 -5.55 -1.35 9.99
C LYS A 14 -6.20 -1.29 8.61
N THR A 15 -5.73 -0.41 7.73
CA THR A 15 -6.27 -0.26 6.38
C THR A 15 -6.01 -1.52 5.57
N VAL A 16 -7.03 -2.05 4.91
CA VAL A 16 -6.91 -3.26 4.08
C VAL A 16 -6.36 -2.89 2.70
N ILE A 17 -5.37 -3.65 2.20
CA ILE A 17 -4.70 -3.34 0.92
C ILE A 17 -5.67 -3.37 -0.28
N GLY A 18 -6.71 -4.22 -0.22
CA GLY A 18 -7.76 -4.28 -1.23
C GLY A 18 -8.56 -2.98 -1.34
N ASP A 19 -8.84 -2.31 -0.22
CA ASP A 19 -9.54 -1.03 -0.23
C ASP A 19 -8.69 0.07 -0.87
N VAL A 20 -7.39 0.06 -0.58
CA VAL A 20 -6.44 0.99 -1.21
C VAL A 20 -6.38 0.77 -2.71
N ILE A 21 -6.19 -0.47 -3.16
CA ILE A 21 -6.11 -0.80 -4.60
C ILE A 21 -7.43 -0.51 -5.31
N LYS A 22 -8.58 -0.75 -4.68
CA LYS A 22 -9.89 -0.41 -5.25
C LYS A 22 -10.01 1.09 -5.50
N LYS A 23 -9.49 1.93 -4.60
CA LYS A 23 -9.50 3.39 -4.73
C LYS A 23 -8.40 3.90 -5.68
N TYR A 24 -7.24 3.25 -5.67
CA TYR A 24 -6.05 3.62 -6.42
C TYR A 24 -5.48 2.40 -7.17
N PRO A 25 -6.06 2.00 -8.32
CA PRO A 25 -5.73 0.74 -8.99
C PRO A 25 -4.25 0.58 -9.37
N TYR A 26 -3.57 1.68 -9.68
CA TYR A 26 -2.14 1.73 -10.00
C TYR A 26 -1.23 1.29 -8.84
N ILE A 27 -1.72 1.30 -7.60
CA ILE A 27 -0.96 0.81 -6.44
C ILE A 27 -0.66 -0.68 -6.60
N LYS A 28 -1.56 -1.46 -7.19
CA LYS A 28 -1.36 -2.91 -7.37
C LYS A 28 -0.06 -3.23 -8.11
N GLU A 29 0.21 -2.51 -9.21
CA GLU A 29 1.41 -2.66 -10.03
C GLU A 29 2.64 -1.97 -9.43
N TYR A 30 2.43 -0.99 -8.56
CA TYR A 30 3.52 -0.30 -7.88
C TYR A 30 4.11 -1.10 -6.71
N MET A 31 3.28 -1.85 -5.97
CA MET A 31 3.73 -2.60 -4.79
C MET A 31 4.98 -3.47 -5.08
N PRO A 32 5.04 -4.29 -6.15
CA PRO A 32 6.24 -5.07 -6.47
C PRO A 32 7.52 -4.27 -6.70
N MET A 33 7.43 -2.96 -6.98
CA MET A 33 8.57 -2.05 -7.11
C MET A 33 9.12 -1.62 -5.75
N ILE A 34 8.28 -1.62 -4.71
CA ILE A 34 8.71 -1.36 -3.33
C ILE A 34 9.45 -2.58 -2.78
N SER A 35 8.89 -3.78 -2.95
CA SER A 35 9.50 -5.04 -2.54
C SER A 35 9.07 -6.20 -3.44
N PRO A 36 10.00 -7.08 -3.86
CA PRO A 36 9.67 -8.28 -4.64
C PRO A 36 8.64 -9.20 -3.98
N GLU A 37 8.55 -9.20 -2.64
CA GLU A 37 7.58 -10.00 -1.87
C GLU A 37 6.12 -9.67 -2.23
N TYR A 38 5.89 -8.47 -2.73
CA TYR A 38 4.57 -8.00 -3.11
C TYR A 38 4.13 -8.43 -4.51
N LYS A 39 4.99 -9.13 -5.28
CA LYS A 39 4.62 -9.73 -6.59
C LYS A 39 3.38 -10.62 -6.51
N LYS A 40 3.12 -11.23 -5.35
CA LYS A 40 1.93 -12.06 -5.12
C LYS A 40 0.63 -11.26 -5.24
N LEU A 41 0.65 -9.94 -5.09
CA LEU A 41 -0.52 -9.09 -5.34
C LEU A 41 -0.90 -9.02 -6.82
N LEU A 42 0.00 -9.38 -7.74
CA LEU A 42 -0.30 -9.44 -9.18
C LEU A 42 -1.07 -10.71 -9.56
N ASP A 43 -0.83 -11.82 -8.84
CA ASP A 43 -1.54 -13.07 -9.06
C ASP A 43 -3.03 -12.93 -8.67
N PRO A 44 -4.00 -13.23 -9.56
CA PRO A 44 -5.41 -13.01 -9.29
C PRO A 44 -5.96 -13.76 -8.07
N VAL A 45 -5.49 -14.98 -7.83
CA VAL A 45 -5.97 -15.84 -6.74
C VAL A 45 -5.42 -15.33 -5.41
N GLN A 46 -4.11 -15.06 -5.35
CA GLN A 46 -3.46 -14.49 -4.18
C GLN A 46 -4.01 -13.10 -3.86
N TYR A 47 -4.22 -12.26 -4.88
CA TYR A 47 -4.85 -10.96 -4.73
C TYR A 47 -6.25 -11.06 -4.13
N MET A 48 -7.10 -11.97 -4.62
CA MET A 48 -8.46 -12.14 -4.10
C MET A 48 -8.47 -12.49 -2.60
N MET A 49 -7.51 -13.30 -2.15
CA MET A 49 -7.36 -13.62 -0.73
C MET A 49 -6.84 -12.42 0.07
N MET A 50 -5.70 -11.85 -0.36
CA MET A 50 -5.00 -10.79 0.37
C MET A 50 -5.79 -9.47 0.40
N SER A 51 -6.51 -9.14 -0.66
CA SER A 51 -7.35 -7.93 -0.73
C SER A 51 -8.47 -7.90 0.32
N ARG A 52 -8.78 -9.02 0.97
CA ARG A 52 -9.82 -9.12 2.00
C ARG A 52 -9.28 -9.16 3.41
N ILE A 53 -8.06 -9.65 3.60
CA ILE A 53 -7.52 -9.99 4.93
C ILE A 53 -6.27 -9.18 5.29
N ALA A 54 -5.46 -8.80 4.30
CA ALA A 54 -4.16 -8.21 4.54
C ALA A 54 -4.30 -6.71 4.77
N ASN A 55 -4.03 -6.28 5.99
CA ASN A 55 -3.90 -4.87 6.33
C ASN A 55 -2.47 -4.37 6.09
N LEU A 56 -2.26 -3.05 6.13
CA LEU A 56 -0.96 -2.48 5.82
C LEU A 56 0.15 -2.88 6.81
N ASN A 57 -0.17 -3.22 8.07
CA ASN A 57 0.83 -3.80 9.00
C ASN A 57 1.36 -5.13 8.46
N MET A 58 0.46 -6.05 8.10
CA MET A 58 0.85 -7.36 7.56
C MET A 58 1.63 -7.24 6.26
N ILE A 59 1.28 -6.25 5.42
CA ILE A 59 2.01 -5.97 4.19
C ILE A 59 3.40 -5.43 4.50
N ALA A 60 3.53 -4.47 5.43
CA ALA A 60 4.82 -3.92 5.83
C ALA A 60 5.75 -5.01 6.40
N GLU A 61 5.24 -5.82 7.33
CA GLU A 61 5.95 -6.97 7.90
C GLU A 61 6.44 -7.94 6.82
N ARG A 62 5.57 -8.29 5.85
CA ARG A 62 5.91 -9.19 4.75
C ARG A 62 7.04 -8.65 3.86
N GLY A 63 7.12 -7.33 3.71
CA GLY A 63 8.19 -6.69 2.93
C GLY A 63 9.42 -6.31 3.75
N GLU A 64 9.44 -6.64 5.05
CA GLU A 64 10.46 -6.23 6.01
C GLU A 64 10.63 -4.69 6.06
N LEU A 65 9.50 -3.96 6.00
CA LEU A 65 9.44 -2.51 6.03
C LEU A 65 8.76 -2.00 7.30
N GLU A 66 9.17 -0.81 7.73
CA GLU A 66 8.38 -0.02 8.68
C GLU A 66 7.06 0.42 8.05
N LEU A 67 5.96 0.36 8.82
CA LEU A 67 4.63 0.74 8.34
C LEU A 67 4.62 2.17 7.77
N ASP A 68 5.18 3.12 8.51
CA ASP A 68 5.18 4.53 8.11
C ASP A 68 5.92 4.73 6.78
N TYR A 69 7.02 4.01 6.59
CA TYR A 69 7.78 4.06 5.34
C TYR A 69 6.99 3.47 4.16
N LEU A 70 6.31 2.34 4.37
CA LEU A 70 5.42 1.78 3.36
C LEU A 70 4.32 2.77 2.97
N ILE A 71 3.64 3.37 3.96
CA ILE A 71 2.57 4.33 3.71
C ILE A 71 3.13 5.55 2.95
N MET A 72 4.28 6.09 3.36
CA MET A 72 4.92 7.22 2.65
C MET A 72 5.15 6.94 1.17
N LEU A 73 5.68 5.76 0.81
CA LEU A 73 5.89 5.37 -0.59
C LEU A 73 4.58 5.26 -1.37
N MET A 74 3.56 4.67 -0.75
CA MET A 74 2.23 4.55 -1.36
C MET A 74 1.60 5.95 -1.58
N GLU A 75 1.68 6.84 -0.60
CA GLU A 75 1.16 8.21 -0.71
C GLU A 75 1.90 9.02 -1.78
N ALA A 76 3.22 8.90 -1.85
CA ALA A 76 4.02 9.53 -2.89
C ALA A 76 3.57 9.09 -4.29
N LYS A 77 3.28 7.79 -4.47
CA LYS A 77 2.75 7.28 -5.73
C LYS A 77 1.35 7.80 -6.04
N ILE A 78 0.47 7.87 -5.04
CA ILE A 78 -0.87 8.44 -5.20
C ILE A 78 -0.76 9.92 -5.62
N ASP A 79 0.10 10.70 -4.97
CA ASP A 79 0.32 12.10 -5.33
C ASP A 79 0.86 12.26 -6.76
N GLU A 80 1.81 11.40 -7.17
CA GLU A 80 2.33 11.38 -8.53
C GLU A 80 1.21 11.18 -9.57
N GLU A 81 0.36 10.18 -9.36
CA GLU A 81 -0.71 9.82 -10.31
C GLU A 81 -1.90 10.78 -10.28
N GLU A 82 -2.27 11.31 -9.11
CA GLU A 82 -3.38 12.27 -9.00
C GLU A 82 -3.00 13.66 -9.52
N ASN A 83 -1.71 14.04 -9.50
CA ASN A 83 -1.26 15.30 -10.09
C ASN A 83 -1.12 15.23 -11.62
N LYS A 84 -0.86 14.07 -12.22
CA LYS A 84 -0.87 13.88 -13.68
C LYS A 84 -2.25 14.06 -14.32
N LYS A 85 -3.32 13.94 -13.53
CA LYS A 85 -4.72 14.06 -13.98
C LYS A 85 -5.24 15.50 -13.96
N LYS A 86 -4.48 16.44 -13.40
CA LYS A 86 -4.80 17.87 -13.36
C LYS A 86 -4.21 18.57 -14.57
#